data_AF-A0A2V9PK07-F1
#
_entry.id   AF-A0A2V9PK07-F1
#
_cell.length_a   1.000
_cell.length_b   1.000
_cell.length_c   1.000
_cell.angle_alpha   90.00
_cell.angle_beta   90.00
_cell.angle_gamma   90.00
#
_symmetry.space_group_name_H-M   'P 1'
#
loop_
_entity.id
_entity.type
_entity.pdbx_description
1 polymer ?
#
loop_
_entity_poly.entity_id
_entity_poly.type
_entity_poly.pdbx_seq_one_letter_code
_entity_poly.pdbx_strand_id
1 'polypeptide(L)' 'MQKPHLIIVERIHKIPTIGGCSACPDVRFQVGGLIGKVEENERKMHDLFDAHFHEAHLREDARQVAARIAREATENK' A
#
# COMPACT_ATOMS: atom_id res chain seq x y z
N MET A 1 7.28 -13.47 -0.07
CA MET A 1 7.06 -12.10 0.47
C MET A 1 5.60 -12.00 0.89
N GLN A 2 5.32 -11.42 2.06
CA GLN A 2 3.93 -11.14 2.42
C GLN A 2 3.41 -10.05 1.49
N LYS A 3 2.22 -10.23 0.92
CA LYS A 3 1.62 -9.22 0.06
C LYS A 3 1.37 -7.95 0.90
N PRO A 4 1.79 -6.76 0.44
CA PRO A 4 1.43 -5.51 1.07
C PRO A 4 -0.08 -5.43 1.26
N HIS A 5 -0.53 -4.99 2.42
CA HIS A 5 -1.94 -4.78 2.73
C HIS A 5 -2.14 -3.51 3.55
N LEU A 6 -3.35 -2.95 3.45
CA LEU A 6 -3.77 -1.80 4.26
C LEU A 6 -3.86 -2.21 5.73
N ILE A 7 -3.22 -1.43 6.59
CA ILE A 7 -3.35 -1.50 8.04
C ILE A 7 -4.01 -0.24 8.57
N ILE A 8 -4.85 -0.36 9.60
CA ILE A 8 -5.42 0.79 10.29
C ILE A 8 -4.48 1.17 11.45
N VAL A 9 -3.93 2.37 11.38
CA VAL A 9 -2.99 2.90 12.37
C VAL A 9 -3.74 3.65 13.48
N GLU A 10 -4.78 4.40 13.12
CA GLU A 10 -5.57 5.18 14.08
C GLU A 10 -7.07 5.13 13.79
N ARG A 11 -7.84 5.07 14.87
CA ARG A 11 -9.31 5.20 14.88
C ARG A 11 -9.73 6.28 15.87
N ILE A 12 -10.63 7.15 15.45
CA ILE A 12 -11.28 8.14 16.32
C ILE A 12 -12.77 7.80 16.40
N HIS A 13 -13.32 7.57 17.61
CA HIS A 13 -14.72 7.18 17.79
C HIS A 13 -15.18 6.02 16.88
N LYS A 14 -14.31 5.01 16.70
CA LYS A 14 -14.47 3.84 15.81
C LYS A 14 -14.34 4.13 14.31
N ILE A 15 -14.25 5.39 13.91
CA ILE A 15 -14.02 5.81 12.53
C ILE A 15 -12.51 5.70 12.25
N PRO A 16 -12.08 4.93 11.23
CA PRO A 16 -10.68 4.91 10.84
C PRO A 16 -10.30 6.28 10.24
N THR A 17 -9.21 6.86 10.75
CA THR A 17 -8.73 8.19 10.35
C THR A 17 -7.32 8.15 9.77
N ILE A 18 -6.49 7.22 10.24
CA ILE A 18 -5.15 6.99 9.69
C ILE A 18 -4.98 5.50 9.34
N GLY A 19 -4.66 5.24 8.09
CA GLY A 19 -4.23 3.94 7.58
C GLY A 19 -2.75 3.98 7.20
N GLY A 20 -2.19 2.83 6.84
CA GLY A 20 -0.82 2.70 6.36
C GLY A 20 -0.63 1.46 5.51
N CYS A 21 0.54 1.35 4.89
CA CYS A 21 0.94 0.16 4.14
C CYS A 21 1.78 -0.76 5.03
N SER A 22 1.44 -2.04 5.10
CA SER A 22 2.21 -3.02 5.89
C SER A 22 3.67 -3.17 5.44
N ALA A 23 3.99 -2.79 4.20
CA ALA A 23 5.33 -2.89 3.62
C ALA A 23 6.11 -1.57 3.63
N CYS A 24 5.44 -0.44 3.89
CA CYS A 24 6.06 0.90 3.88
C CYS A 24 5.80 1.62 5.21
N PRO A 25 6.75 1.59 6.16
CA PRO A 25 6.55 2.15 7.50
C PRO A 25 6.33 3.67 7.51
N ASP A 26 6.84 4.37 6.50
CA ASP A 26 6.74 5.82 6.37
C ASP A 26 5.45 6.29 5.67
N VAL A 27 4.66 5.37 5.09
CA VAL A 27 3.46 5.72 4.31
C VAL A 27 2.24 5.71 5.20
N ARG A 28 1.59 6.88 5.30
CA ARG A 28 0.34 7.07 6.07
C ARG A 28 -0.76 7.62 5.18
N PHE A 29 -1.92 6.98 5.22
CA PHE A 29 -3.13 7.39 4.53
C PHE A 29 -4.05 8.10 5.52
N GLN A 30 -4.10 9.43 5.44
CA GLN A 30 -5.01 10.21 6.28
C GLN A 30 -6.32 10.45 5.54
N VAL A 31 -7.42 9.98 6.11
CA VAL A 31 -8.77 10.31 5.66
C VAL A 31 -9.43 11.23 6.67
N GLY A 32 -10.32 12.11 6.20
CA GLY A 32 -10.87 13.24 6.97
C GLY A 32 -11.41 12.91 8.37
N GLY A 33 -11.50 13.94 9.21
CA GLY A 33 -11.78 13.85 10.65
C GLY A 33 -13.18 13.36 11.03
N LEU A 34 -13.56 13.60 12.30
CA LEU A 34 -14.77 13.13 13.03
C LEU A 34 -16.13 13.19 12.30
N ILE A 35 -16.21 13.87 11.16
CA ILE A 35 -17.42 14.12 10.39
C ILE A 35 -17.34 13.30 9.10
N GLY A 36 -17.52 11.99 9.23
CA GLY A 36 -17.55 11.05 8.10
C GLY A 36 -18.18 9.72 8.53
N LYS A 37 -18.93 9.06 7.64
CA LYS A 37 -19.40 7.70 7.89
C LYS A 37 -18.20 6.75 7.85
N VAL A 38 -18.18 5.78 8.76
CA VAL A 38 -17.10 4.75 8.85
C VAL A 38 -16.80 4.16 7.47
N GLU A 39 -17.83 3.72 6.75
CA GLU A 39 -17.71 3.12 5.42
C GLU A 39 -17.08 4.05 4.37
N GLU A 40 -17.34 5.36 4.46
CA GLU A 40 -16.80 6.34 3.51
C GLU A 40 -15.30 6.54 3.74
N ASN A 41 -14.88 6.57 5.00
CA ASN A 41 -13.47 6.67 5.38
C ASN A 41 -12.72 5.39 5.05
N GLU A 42 -13.32 4.22 5.27
CA GLU A 42 -12.75 2.93 4.86
C GLU A 42 -12.57 2.85 3.34
N ARG A 43 -13.57 3.27 2.56
CA ARG A 43 -13.46 3.31 1.09
C ARG A 43 -12.31 4.22 0.65
N LYS A 44 -12.27 5.46 1.15
CA LYS A 44 -11.19 6.41 0.83
C LYS A 44 -9.81 5.89 1.22
N MET A 45 -9.68 5.19 2.35
CA MET A 45 -8.41 4.55 2.72
C MET A 45 -8.02 3.43 1.76
N HIS A 46 -8.98 2.61 1.35
CA HIS A 46 -8.74 1.57 0.36
C HIS A 46 -8.31 2.15 -0.98
N ASP A 47 -8.94 3.23 -1.46
CA ASP A 47 -8.54 3.91 -2.70
C ASP A 47 -7.10 4.47 -2.61
N LEU A 48 -6.73 5.07 -1.48
CA LEU A 48 -5.37 5.57 -1.24
C LEU A 48 -4.34 4.44 -1.19
N PHE A 49 -4.68 3.33 -0.54
CA PHE A 49 -3.82 2.15 -0.51
C PHE A 49 -3.66 1.53 -1.90
N ASP A 50 -4.74 1.42 -2.67
CA ASP A 50 -4.71 0.83 -4.00
C ASP A 50 -3.84 1.67 -4.96
N ALA A 51 -3.98 2.99 -4.91
CA ALA A 51 -3.11 3.90 -5.67
C ALA A 51 -1.64 3.73 -5.28
N HIS A 52 -1.34 3.73 -3.98
CA HIS A 52 0.03 3.48 -3.48
C HIS A 52 0.56 2.11 -3.90
N PHE A 53 -0.27 1.07 -3.82
CA PHE A 53 0.11 -0.29 -4.18
C PHE A 53 0.47 -0.40 -5.66
N HIS A 54 -0.34 0.19 -6.54
CA HIS A 54 -0.07 0.22 -7.98
C HIS A 54 1.22 0.97 -8.32
N GLU A 55 1.48 2.09 -7.66
CA GLU A 55 2.66 2.91 -7.96
C GLU A 55 3.96 2.37 -7.34
N ALA A 56 3.92 1.95 -6.08
CA ALA A 56 5.10 1.57 -5.31
C ALA A 56 5.40 0.07 -5.34
N HIS A 57 4.39 -0.80 -5.34
CA HIS A 57 4.60 -2.24 -5.23
C HIS A 57 4.49 -2.96 -6.57
N LEU A 58 3.50 -2.63 -7.40
CA LEU A 58 3.33 -3.29 -8.70
C LEU A 58 4.48 -2.98 -9.67
N ARG A 59 4.97 -1.73 -9.65
CA ARG A 59 6.09 -1.29 -10.51
C ARG A 59 7.43 -1.86 -10.07
N GLU A 60 7.61 -2.06 -8.78
CA GLU A 60 8.86 -2.56 -8.20
C GLU A 60 8.97 -4.08 -8.36
N ASP A 61 7.88 -4.84 -8.21
CA ASP A 61 7.82 -6.27 -8.56
C ASP A 61 8.19 -6.50 -10.03
N ALA A 62 7.63 -5.72 -10.96
CA ALA A 62 7.95 -5.85 -12.39
C ALA A 62 9.43 -5.57 -12.69
N ARG A 63 10.03 -4.58 -12.03
CA ARG A 63 11.46 -4.26 -12.18
C ARG A 63 12.36 -5.32 -11.57
N GLN A 64 12.02 -5.86 -10.39
CA GLN A 64 12.78 -6.94 -9.76
C GLN A 64 12.73 -8.23 -10.58
N VAL A 65 11.56 -8.57 -11.13
CA VAL A 65 11.42 -9.73 -12.04
C VAL A 65 12.27 -9.54 -13.29
N ALA A 66 12.21 -8.38 -13.94
CA ALA A 66 13.02 -8.09 -15.11
C ALA A 66 14.54 -8.14 -14.82
N ALA A 67 14.96 -7.57 -13.67
CA ALA A 67 16.36 -7.61 -13.24
C ALA A 67 16.85 -9.04 -12.96
N ARG A 68 15.99 -9.89 -12.39
CA ARG A 68 16.29 -11.31 -12.16
C ARG A 68 16.46 -12.07 -13.47
N ILE A 69 15.52 -11.91 -14.40
CA ILE A 69 15.59 -12.54 -15.74
C ILE A 69 16.87 -12.12 -16.48
N ALA A 70 17.24 -10.84 -16.42
CA ALA A 70 18.45 -10.34 -17.07
C ALA A 70 19.75 -10.90 -16.47
N ARG A 71 19.79 -11.16 -15.15
CA ARG A 71 20.94 -11.82 -14.50
C ARG A 71 21.05 -13.29 -14.89
N GLU A 72 19.94 -14.03 -14.84
CA GLU A 72 19.93 -15.44 -15.26
C GLU A 72 20.35 -15.62 -16.74
N ALA A 73 20.02 -14.65 -17.61
CA ALA A 73 20.45 -14.66 -19.01
C ALA A 73 21.94 -14.33 -19.23
N THR A 74 22.63 -13.71 -18.26
CA THR A 74 24.05 -13.30 -18.38
C THR A 74 25.01 -14.24 -17.67
N GLU A 75 24.54 -15.03 -16.70
CA GLU A 75 25.36 -15.99 -15.94
C GLU A 75 25.45 -17.38 -16.60
N ASN A 76 24.66 -17.65 -17.64
CA ASN A 76 24.64 -18.93 -18.35
C ASN A 76 25.46 -18.92 -19.66
N LYS A 77 26.57 -18.17 -19.72
CA LYS A 77 27.46 -18.08 -20.89
C LYS A 77 28.84 -18.66 -20.61
#